data_AF-A0A392RG42-F1
#
_entry.id   AF-A0A392RG42-F1
#
_cell.length_a   1.000
_cell.length_b   1.000
_cell.length_c   1.000
_cell.angle_alpha   90.00
_cell.angle_beta   90.00
_cell.angle_gamma   90.00
#
_symmetry.space_group_name_H-M   'P 1'
#
loop_
_entity.id
_entity.type
_entity.pdbx_description
1 polymer ?
#
loop_
_entity_poly.entity_id
_entity_poly.type
_entity_poly.pdbx_seq_one_letter_code
_entity_poly.pdbx_strand_id
1 'polypeptide(L)'
;TAVFTPGELIQPCSAAMHRVAKTVDIYLGEIAAYDELSISKFNGIAILIPKHARKIDDDLYRAVDIYLKAHPKLDEIEREKVCSVMDPLKLSYEARVHASQNKRLPVQIV
;
A
#
# COMPACT_ATOMS: atom_id res chain seq x y z
N THR A 1 4.64 24.31 32.91
CA THR A 1 4.31 22.94 32.48
C THR A 1 4.26 22.93 30.98
N ALA A 2 5.27 22.34 30.32
CA ALA A 2 5.35 22.33 28.87
C ALA A 2 4.25 21.42 28.30
N VAL A 3 3.32 22.01 27.55
CA VAL A 3 2.32 21.27 26.77
C VAL A 3 3.05 20.70 25.57
N PHE A 4 3.25 19.38 25.56
CA PHE A 4 3.71 18.67 24.38
C PHE A 4 2.60 18.68 23.34
N THR A 5 2.69 19.58 22.36
CA THR A 5 2.04 19.42 21.06
C THR A 5 3.00 18.65 20.17
N PRO A 6 2.71 17.39 19.79
CA PRO A 6 3.41 16.75 18.70
C PRO A 6 2.82 17.31 17.40
N GLY A 7 3.34 18.46 16.99
CA GLY A 7 3.34 18.80 15.57
C GLY A 7 4.09 17.71 14.85
N GLU A 8 3.49 17.14 13.80
CA GLU A 8 4.13 16.22 12.87
C GLU A 8 5.44 16.83 12.37
N LEU A 9 6.55 16.50 13.01
CA LEU A 9 7.86 16.67 12.42
C LEU A 9 7.92 15.61 11.31
N ILE A 10 7.54 16.01 10.10
CA ILE A 10 7.90 15.29 8.88
C ILE A 10 9.42 15.33 8.81
N GLN A 11 10.05 14.39 9.50
CA GLN A 11 11.48 14.17 9.35
C GLN A 11 11.67 13.72 7.90
N PRO A 12 12.45 14.44 7.08
CA PRO A 12 12.66 14.03 5.71
C PRO A 12 13.29 12.65 5.73
N CYS A 13 12.53 11.67 5.23
CA CYS A 13 13.01 10.30 5.11
C CYS A 13 14.32 10.33 4.31
N SER A 14 15.38 9.70 4.82
CA SER A 14 16.67 9.71 4.13
C SER A 14 16.53 9.07 2.75
N ALA A 15 17.43 9.43 1.81
CA ALA A 15 17.47 8.77 0.50
C ALA A 15 17.61 7.24 0.62
N ALA A 16 18.28 6.76 1.67
CA ALA A 16 18.36 5.34 2.00
C ALA A 16 16.98 4.76 2.35
N MET A 17 16.19 5.45 3.17
CA MET A 17 14.86 4.97 3.55
C MET A 17 13.89 4.92 2.36
N HIS A 18 13.97 5.88 1.42
CA HIS A 18 13.21 5.81 0.18
C HIS A 18 13.58 4.58 -0.67
N ARG A 19 14.88 4.21 -0.72
CA ARG A 19 15.31 2.98 -1.41
C ARG A 19 14.80 1.73 -0.73
N VAL A 20 14.81 1.69 0.61
CA VAL A 20 14.25 0.58 1.39
C VAL A 20 12.76 0.44 1.11
N ALA A 21 11.99 1.53 1.18
CA ALA A 21 10.56 1.55 0.86
C ALA A 21 10.29 0.95 -0.53
N LYS A 22 10.98 1.47 -1.55
CA LYS A 22 10.84 0.96 -2.93
C LYS A 22 11.21 -0.52 -3.06
N THR A 23 12.27 -0.96 -2.40
CA THR A 23 12.70 -2.38 -2.44
C THR A 23 11.63 -3.27 -1.82
N VAL A 24 11.05 -2.86 -0.69
CA VAL A 24 9.99 -3.60 -0.03
C VAL A 24 8.71 -3.60 -0.87
N ASP A 25 8.33 -2.49 -1.49
CA ASP A 25 7.12 -2.43 -2.33
C ASP A 25 7.28 -3.29 -3.61
N ILE A 26 8.49 -3.33 -4.21
CA ILE A 26 8.80 -4.26 -5.31
C ILE A 26 8.67 -5.70 -4.86
N TYR A 27 9.32 -6.06 -3.74
CA TYR A 27 9.25 -7.40 -3.15
C TYR A 27 7.82 -7.80 -2.81
N LEU A 28 7.02 -6.87 -2.26
CA LEU A 28 5.62 -7.08 -1.94
C LEU A 28 4.83 -7.47 -3.19
N GLY A 29 5.09 -6.83 -4.33
CA GLY A 29 4.47 -7.17 -5.60
C GLY A 29 4.90 -8.53 -6.16
N GLU A 30 6.15 -8.97 -5.92
CA GLU A 30 6.60 -10.32 -6.29
C GLU A 30 5.88 -11.38 -5.45
N ILE A 31 5.79 -11.17 -4.13
CA ILE A 31 5.17 -12.17 -3.25
C ILE A 31 3.64 -12.16 -3.32
N ALA A 32 3.03 -11.05 -3.77
CA ALA A 32 1.58 -10.92 -3.93
C ALA A 32 0.97 -11.95 -4.87
N ALA A 33 1.77 -12.51 -5.78
CA ALA A 33 1.33 -13.52 -6.74
C ALA A 33 1.19 -14.93 -6.15
N TYR A 34 1.72 -15.19 -4.94
CA TYR A 34 1.58 -16.49 -4.27
C TYR A 34 0.22 -16.59 -3.56
N ASP A 35 -0.55 -17.63 -3.88
CA ASP A 35 -1.90 -17.88 -3.34
C ASP A 35 -1.89 -18.26 -1.84
N GLU A 36 -0.78 -18.78 -1.33
CA GLU A 36 -0.59 -19.09 0.09
C GLU A 36 -0.30 -17.84 0.95
N LEU A 37 -0.12 -16.67 0.32
CA LEU A 37 0.17 -15.44 1.05
C LEU A 37 -1.09 -14.89 1.72
N SER A 38 -1.19 -15.02 3.03
CA SER A 38 -2.32 -14.47 3.78
C SER A 38 -2.31 -12.93 3.83
N ILE A 39 -3.50 -12.33 3.92
CA ILE A 39 -3.71 -10.88 4.05
C ILE A 39 -2.88 -10.30 5.21
N SER A 40 -2.80 -11.02 6.33
CA SER A 40 -2.04 -10.60 7.51
C SER A 40 -0.54 -10.47 7.22
N LYS A 41 0.04 -11.40 6.44
CA LYS A 41 1.45 -11.33 6.03
C LYS A 41 1.67 -10.19 5.04
N PHE A 42 0.80 -10.07 4.04
CA PHE A 42 0.87 -8.99 3.05
C PHE A 42 0.82 -7.61 3.72
N ASN A 43 -0.21 -7.37 4.54
CA ASN A 43 -0.37 -6.11 5.27
C ASN A 43 0.77 -5.91 6.27
N GLY A 44 1.18 -6.96 6.98
CA GLY A 44 2.28 -6.92 7.93
C GLY A 44 3.58 -6.40 7.31
N ILE A 45 3.92 -6.84 6.10
CA ILE A 45 5.11 -6.36 5.38
C ILE A 45 4.90 -4.91 4.91
N ALA A 46 3.72 -4.57 4.38
CA ALA A 46 3.43 -3.23 3.88
C ALA A 46 3.55 -2.14 4.97
N ILE A 47 3.13 -2.43 6.21
CA ILE A 47 3.15 -1.50 7.34
C ILE A 47 4.52 -1.37 8.03
N LEU A 48 5.49 -2.25 7.75
CA LEU A 48 6.86 -2.12 8.28
C LEU A 48 7.53 -0.83 7.79
N ILE A 49 7.12 -0.35 6.62
CA ILE A 49 7.61 0.88 6.03
C ILE A 49 6.73 2.05 6.50
N PRO A 50 7.34 3.10 7.09
CA PRO A 50 6.59 4.28 7.51
C PRO A 50 5.88 4.95 6.32
N LYS A 51 4.62 5.37 6.51
CA LYS A 51 3.81 6.01 5.44
C LYS A 51 4.46 7.24 4.80
N HIS A 52 5.31 7.97 5.52
CA HIS A 52 6.02 9.15 5.03
C HIS A 52 7.28 8.80 4.20
N ALA A 53 7.75 7.54 4.26
CA ALA A 53 8.83 7.05 3.40
C ALA A 53 8.36 6.85 1.95
N ARG A 54 7.04 6.72 1.75
CA ARG A 54 6.41 6.68 0.42
C ARG A 54 5.91 8.06 0.04
N LYS A 55 6.49 8.62 -1.02
CA LYS A 55 6.01 9.86 -1.64
C LYS A 55 4.83 9.59 -2.57
N ILE A 56 4.86 8.44 -3.24
CA ILE A 56 3.87 7.96 -4.20
C ILE A 56 3.65 6.48 -3.90
N ASP A 57 2.40 6.03 -3.93
CA ASP A 57 2.00 4.67 -3.53
C ASP A 57 1.79 3.73 -4.73
N ASP A 58 2.23 4.11 -5.95
CA ASP A 58 2.02 3.34 -7.18
C ASP A 58 2.58 1.90 -7.12
N ASP A 59 3.78 1.72 -6.57
CA ASP A 59 4.39 0.39 -6.41
C ASP A 59 3.59 -0.48 -5.42
N LEU A 60 3.01 0.15 -4.39
CA LEU A 60 2.16 -0.51 -3.40
C LEU A 60 0.79 -0.86 -4.01
N TYR A 61 0.23 0.04 -4.81
CA TYR A 61 -0.98 -0.22 -5.60
C TYR A 61 -0.79 -1.40 -6.55
N ARG A 62 0.35 -1.47 -7.25
CA ARG A 62 0.68 -2.62 -8.11
C ARG A 62 0.69 -3.92 -7.31
N ALA A 63 1.29 -3.93 -6.12
CA ALA A 63 1.30 -5.10 -5.25
C ALA A 63 -0.13 -5.51 -4.83
N VAL A 64 -0.99 -4.54 -4.48
CA VAL A 64 -2.39 -4.77 -4.15
C VAL A 64 -3.17 -5.34 -5.35
N ASP A 65 -3.02 -4.77 -6.54
CA ASP A 65 -3.68 -5.26 -7.76
C ASP A 65 -3.27 -6.70 -8.09
N ILE A 66 -1.99 -7.03 -7.98
CA ILE A 66 -1.48 -8.40 -8.14
C ILE A 66 -2.11 -9.33 -7.08
N TYR A 67 -2.14 -8.91 -5.82
CA TYR A 67 -2.72 -9.70 -4.74
C TYR A 67 -4.20 -10.02 -5.01
N LEU A 68 -4.99 -9.01 -5.38
CA LEU A 68 -6.41 -9.17 -5.70
C LEU A 68 -6.63 -10.05 -6.95
N LYS A 69 -5.70 -10.03 -7.92
CA LYS A 69 -5.75 -10.92 -9.10
C LYS A 69 -5.44 -12.38 -8.72
N ALA A 70 -4.48 -12.61 -7.84
CA ALA A 70 -4.10 -13.95 -7.38
C ALA A 70 -5.14 -14.57 -6.42
N HIS A 71 -5.92 -13.74 -5.72
CA HIS A 71 -6.90 -14.16 -4.73
C HIS A 71 -8.34 -13.78 -5.13
N PRO A 72 -8.93 -14.39 -6.18
CA PRO A 72 -10.26 -14.01 -6.67
C PRO A 72 -11.43 -14.38 -5.73
N LYS A 73 -11.15 -15.15 -4.67
CA LYS A 73 -12.16 -15.64 -3.71
C LYS A 73 -12.37 -14.71 -2.50
N LEU A 74 -11.62 -13.61 -2.42
CA LEU A 74 -11.70 -12.68 -1.29
C LEU A 74 -13.07 -12.01 -1.24
N ASP A 75 -13.64 -11.93 -0.04
CA ASP A 75 -14.87 -11.18 0.19
C ASP A 75 -14.62 -9.65 0.23
N GLU A 76 -15.67 -8.84 0.34
CA GLU A 76 -15.56 -7.38 0.38
C GLU A 76 -14.64 -6.88 1.51
N ILE A 77 -14.80 -7.45 2.71
CA ILE A 77 -14.08 -7.04 3.92
C ILE A 77 -12.60 -7.39 3.78
N GLU A 78 -12.29 -8.53 3.19
CA GLU A 78 -10.93 -8.95 2.89
C GLU A 78 -10.27 -8.05 1.85
N ARG A 79 -11.00 -7.66 0.79
CA ARG A 79 -10.49 -6.72 -0.21
C ARG A 79 -10.23 -5.34 0.40
N GLU A 80 -11.12 -4.85 1.27
CA GLU A 80 -10.90 -3.61 2.05
C GLU A 80 -9.65 -3.70 2.92
N LYS A 81 -9.45 -4.81 3.64
CA LYS A 81 -8.26 -5.01 4.47
C LYS A 81 -6.98 -4.96 3.67
N VAL A 82 -6.91 -5.63 2.52
CA VAL A 82 -5.72 -5.62 1.65
C VAL A 82 -5.45 -4.20 1.13
N CYS A 83 -6.50 -3.49 0.72
CA CYS A 83 -6.33 -2.15 0.15
C CYS A 83 -6.03 -1.06 1.17
N SER A 84 -6.30 -1.28 2.47
CA SER A 84 -6.06 -0.30 3.54
C SER A 84 -4.58 0.10 3.74
N VAL A 85 -3.65 -0.62 3.12
CA VAL A 85 -2.22 -0.36 3.22
C VAL A 85 -1.76 0.83 2.37
N MET A 86 -2.50 1.17 1.32
CA MET A 86 -2.19 2.29 0.42
C MET A 86 -3.09 3.49 0.69
N ASP A 87 -2.58 4.67 0.36
CA ASP A 87 -3.34 5.91 0.36
C ASP A 87 -3.73 6.29 -1.08
N PRO A 88 -5.01 6.22 -1.46
CA PRO A 88 -5.47 6.57 -2.82
C PRO A 88 -5.11 8.00 -3.24
N LEU A 89 -4.93 8.91 -2.27
CA LEU A 89 -4.54 10.29 -2.53
C LEU A 89 -3.06 10.43 -2.90
N LYS A 90 -2.25 9.41 -2.60
CA LYS A 90 -0.82 9.33 -2.96
C LYS A 90 -0.55 8.56 -4.26
N LEU A 91 -1.60 8.19 -4.99
CA LEU A 91 -1.46 7.56 -6.30
C LEU A 91 -1.22 8.62 -7.38
N SER A 92 -0.36 8.28 -8.34
CA SER A 92 -0.20 9.08 -9.56
C SER A 92 -1.50 9.14 -10.36
N TYR A 93 -1.58 10.08 -11.29
CA TYR A 93 -2.74 10.17 -12.18
C TYR A 93 -2.98 8.86 -12.95
N GLU A 94 -1.92 8.26 -13.50
CA GLU A 94 -2.00 6.99 -14.24
C GLU A 94 -2.48 5.84 -13.34
N ALA A 95 -1.94 5.74 -12.13
CA ALA A 95 -2.37 4.73 -11.15
C ALA A 95 -3.84 4.90 -10.76
N ARG A 96 -4.32 6.14 -10.58
CA ARG A 96 -5.75 6.41 -10.30
C ARG A 96 -6.65 6.05 -11.47
N VAL A 97 -6.24 6.35 -12.71
CA VAL A 97 -6.99 5.93 -13.90
C VAL A 97 -7.09 4.41 -13.96
N HIS A 98 -6.00 3.69 -13.73
CA HIS A 98 -6.02 2.23 -13.66
C HIS A 98 -6.90 1.71 -12.50
N ALA A 99 -6.81 2.33 -11.32
CA ALA A 99 -7.62 2.00 -10.15
C ALA A 99 -9.12 2.15 -10.43
N SER A 100 -9.54 3.24 -11.08
CA SER A 100 -10.95 3.47 -11.43
C SER A 100 -11.55 2.42 -12.38
N GLN A 101 -10.70 1.73 -13.14
CA GLN A 101 -11.12 0.64 -14.04
C GLN A 101 -11.05 -0.74 -13.35
N ASN A 102 -10.42 -0.83 -12.18
CA ASN A 102 -10.21 -2.08 -11.48
C ASN A 102 -11.43 -2.46 -10.63
N LYS A 103 -12.29 -3.30 -11.21
CA LYS A 103 -13.51 -3.82 -10.57
C LYS A 103 -13.27 -4.66 -9.29
N ARG A 104 -12.01 -4.97 -8.95
CA ARG A 104 -11.65 -5.73 -7.74
C ARG A 104 -11.45 -4.81 -6.53
N LEU A 105 -11.24 -3.51 -6.74
CA LEU A 105 -11.10 -2.57 -5.64
C LEU A 105 -12.47 -2.32 -4.98
N PRO A 106 -12.52 -2.18 -3.64
CA PRO A 106 -13.70 -1.71 -2.93
C PRO A 106 -14.14 -0.34 -3.46
N VAL A 107 -15.45 -0.10 -3.50
CA VAL A 107 -16.05 1.15 -4.04
C VAL A 107 -15.54 2.41 -3.32
N GLN A 108 -15.13 2.28 -2.06
CA GLN A 108 -14.66 3.38 -1.21
C GLN A 108 -13.24 3.86 -1.53
N ILE A 109 -12.51 3.13 -2.38
CA ILE A 109 -11.07 3.34 -2.63
C ILE A 109 -10.82 4.04 -3.98
N VAL A 110 -11.86 4.13 -4.81
CA VAL A 110 -11.83 4.70 -6.16
C VAL A 110 -12.05 6.22 -6.14
#